data_AF-A0A3N5K2P4-F1
#
_entry.id   AF-A0A3N5K2P4-F1
#
_cell.length_a   1.000
_cell.length_b   1.000
_cell.length_c   1.000
_cell.angle_alpha   90.00
_cell.angle_beta   90.00
_cell.angle_gamma   90.00
#
_symmetry.space_group_name_H-M   'P 1'
#
loop_
_entity.id
_entity.type
_entity.pdbx_description
1 polymer ?
#
loop_
_entity_poly.entity_id
_entity_poly.type
_entity_poly.pdbx_seq_one_letter_code
_entity_poly.pdbx_strand_id
1 'polypeptide(L)'
;MKSEQQNPGQVYAARAMEAAEPPVSPISIPKIREARDLVYNGTVDPVNNGSAPANTLQAPRNKKQKQRRISPFTIVLLLLGGAVSSVLYIGNILAVGHLMVQVNQLQLKHQQILNQQELLKAHINRLAGLERIQQLAQDQLGLRNPKQIPLWMEIDPERVDEVNKIFQQKMEQRR
;
A
#
# COMPACT_ATOMS: atom_id res chain seq x y z
N MET A 1 79.10 -78.80 -11.60
CA MET A 1 79.53 -77.77 -12.57
C MET A 1 78.58 -76.59 -12.44
N LYS A 2 79.12 -75.38 -12.42
CA LYS A 2 78.56 -74.16 -11.82
C LYS A 2 77.34 -73.64 -12.59
N SER A 3 76.26 -73.35 -11.86
CA SER A 3 75.09 -72.63 -12.34
C SER A 3 75.40 -71.15 -12.48
N GLU A 4 75.34 -70.65 -13.70
CA GLU A 4 75.57 -69.26 -14.08
C GLU A 4 74.44 -68.38 -13.51
N GLN A 5 74.74 -67.58 -12.49
CA GLN A 5 73.82 -66.61 -11.92
C GLN A 5 73.63 -65.45 -12.91
N GLN A 6 72.54 -65.50 -13.67
CA GLN A 6 72.09 -64.39 -14.50
C GLN A 6 71.70 -63.21 -13.61
N ASN A 7 72.45 -62.13 -13.74
CA ASN A 7 72.29 -60.89 -13.00
C ASN A 7 71.01 -60.15 -13.48
N PRO A 8 69.98 -59.97 -12.64
CA PRO A 8 68.69 -59.43 -13.08
C PRO A 8 68.80 -58.00 -13.63
N GLY A 9 69.84 -57.25 -13.27
CA GLY A 9 70.07 -55.89 -13.75
C GLY A 9 70.30 -55.78 -15.27
N GLN A 10 70.84 -56.81 -15.92
CA GLN A 10 71.05 -56.78 -17.38
C GLN A 10 69.78 -57.04 -18.18
N VAL A 11 68.81 -57.76 -17.61
CA VAL A 11 67.52 -58.05 -18.26
C VAL A 11 66.66 -56.78 -18.34
N TYR A 12 66.75 -55.89 -17.35
CA TYR A 12 66.04 -54.61 -17.38
C TYR A 12 66.73 -53.55 -18.24
N ALA A 13 68.06 -53.59 -18.37
CA ALA A 13 68.80 -52.68 -19.26
C ALA A 13 68.58 -53.02 -20.75
N ALA A 14 68.53 -54.31 -21.11
CA ALA A 14 68.22 -54.73 -22.49
C ALA A 14 66.79 -54.36 -22.90
N ARG A 15 65.82 -54.46 -21.97
CA ARG A 15 64.42 -54.13 -22.24
C ARG A 15 64.14 -52.62 -22.33
N ALA A 16 64.93 -51.79 -21.66
CA ALA A 16 64.79 -50.34 -21.70
C ALA A 16 65.38 -49.71 -22.99
N MET A 17 66.26 -50.42 -23.71
CA MET A 17 66.85 -49.95 -24.97
C MET A 17 66.09 -50.42 -26.22
N GLU A 18 65.14 -51.34 -26.09
CA GLU A 18 64.37 -51.90 -27.21
C GLU A 18 62.98 -51.26 -27.41
N ALA A 19 62.61 -50.27 -26.59
CA ALA A 19 61.34 -49.54 -26.67
C ALA A 19 61.51 -48.05 -27.00
N ALA A 20 62.49 -47.72 -27.85
CA ALA A 20 62.53 -46.41 -28.50
C ALA A 20 61.50 -46.39 -29.63
N GLU A 21 60.27 -45.99 -29.30
CA GLU A 21 59.20 -45.73 -30.26
C GLU A 21 59.68 -44.74 -31.34
N PRO A 22 59.37 -44.96 -32.63
CA PRO A 22 59.75 -44.04 -33.69
C PRO A 22 59.09 -42.67 -33.45
N PRO A 23 59.72 -41.56 -33.88
CA PRO A 23 59.16 -40.24 -33.70
C PRO A 23 57.81 -40.17 -34.39
N VAL A 24 56.73 -40.10 -33.59
CA VAL A 24 55.38 -39.86 -34.07
C VAL A 24 55.39 -38.48 -34.70
N SER A 25 55.35 -38.46 -36.03
CA SER A 25 55.12 -37.25 -36.80
C SER A 25 53.83 -36.60 -36.27
N PRO A 26 53.79 -35.26 -36.11
CA PRO A 26 52.55 -34.62 -35.69
C PRO A 26 51.48 -34.97 -36.72
N ILE A 27 50.51 -35.77 -36.30
CA ILE A 27 49.29 -36.00 -37.04
C ILE A 27 48.68 -34.61 -37.20
N SER A 28 48.84 -34.03 -38.38
CA SER A 28 48.11 -32.86 -38.81
C SER A 28 46.66 -33.31 -38.87
N ILE A 29 45.93 -33.13 -37.77
CA ILE A 29 44.49 -33.34 -37.74
C ILE A 29 43.92 -32.39 -38.80
N PRO A 30 43.46 -32.87 -39.98
CA PRO A 30 42.76 -31.99 -40.88
C PRO A 30 41.52 -31.55 -40.14
N LYS A 31 41.22 -30.26 -40.17
CA LYS A 31 40.04 -29.63 -39.58
C LYS A 31 38.80 -30.36 -40.13
N ILE A 32 38.32 -31.39 -39.42
CA ILE A 32 37.25 -32.32 -39.86
C ILE A 32 35.94 -31.59 -40.20
N ARG A 33 35.78 -30.34 -39.75
CA ARG A 33 34.65 -29.48 -40.11
C ARG A 33 34.66 -29.03 -41.58
N GLU A 34 35.82 -28.80 -42.20
CA GLU A 34 35.86 -28.34 -43.61
C GLU A 34 35.72 -29.51 -44.59
N ALA A 35 36.24 -30.69 -44.24
CA ALA A 35 36.10 -31.90 -45.07
C ALA A 35 34.67 -32.46 -45.11
N ARG A 36 33.85 -32.25 -44.06
CA ARG A 36 32.43 -32.66 -44.07
C ARG A 36 31.53 -31.74 -44.91
N ASP A 37 31.90 -30.46 -45.04
CA ASP A 37 31.16 -29.51 -45.89
C ASP A 37 31.47 -29.68 -47.38
N LEU A 38 32.59 -30.31 -47.73
CA LEU A 38 32.97 -30.61 -49.12
C LEU A 38 32.22 -31.82 -49.71
N VAL A 39 31.64 -32.69 -48.87
CA VAL A 39 30.85 -33.85 -49.32
C VAL A 39 29.44 -33.43 -49.78
N TYR A 40 29.03 -32.19 -49.49
CA TYR A 40 27.70 -31.67 -49.85
C TYR A 40 27.73 -30.26 -50.45
N ASN A 41 28.85 -29.90 -51.09
CA ASN A 41 28.90 -28.76 -51.99
C ASN A 41 29.64 -29.23 -53.25
N GLY A 42 28.87 -29.81 -54.17
CA GLY A 42 29.37 -30.37 -55.42
C GLY A 42 30.14 -29.33 -56.23
N THR A 43 31.46 -29.33 -56.13
CA THR A 43 32.31 -28.97 -57.26
C THR A 43 32.39 -30.21 -58.14
N VAL A 44 31.32 -30.43 -58.91
CA VAL A 44 31.38 -31.25 -60.11
C VAL A 44 32.24 -30.48 -61.11
N ASP A 45 33.37 -31.07 -61.49
CA ASP A 45 34.06 -30.74 -62.74
C ASP A 45 33.03 -30.72 -63.88
N PRO A 46 33.11 -29.79 -64.85
CA PRO A 46 32.14 -29.72 -65.93
C PRO A 46 32.37 -30.86 -66.91
N VAL A 47 31.85 -32.05 -66.60
CA VAL A 47 31.58 -33.09 -67.60
C VAL A 47 30.13 -32.94 -68.03
N ASN A 48 30.02 -32.25 -69.17
CA ASN A 48 28.86 -32.19 -70.04
C ASN A 48 28.27 -33.59 -70.28
N ASN A 49 26.99 -33.80 -69.96
CA ASN A 49 26.02 -34.52 -70.79
C ASN A 49 24.67 -34.70 -70.06
N GLY A 50 23.62 -34.12 -70.64
CA GLY A 50 22.37 -34.84 -70.88
C GLY A 50 21.31 -34.91 -69.77
N SER A 51 20.22 -34.19 -70.02
CA SER A 51 18.81 -34.53 -69.75
C SER A 51 18.21 -34.44 -68.32
N ALA A 52 17.47 -33.33 -68.13
CA ALA A 52 16.14 -33.19 -67.49
C ALA A 52 15.97 -33.40 -65.96
N PRO A 53 14.85 -32.93 -65.37
CA PRO A 53 14.22 -31.61 -65.39
C PRO A 53 14.43 -30.89 -64.04
N ALA A 54 14.72 -29.59 -64.06
CA ALA A 54 14.91 -28.81 -62.85
C ALA A 54 13.56 -28.54 -62.13
N ASN A 55 13.09 -29.51 -61.35
CA ASN A 55 12.22 -29.25 -60.21
C ASN A 55 13.03 -28.43 -59.21
N THR A 56 12.92 -27.11 -59.29
CA THR A 56 13.48 -26.16 -58.33
C THR A 56 12.71 -26.27 -57.02
N LEU A 57 13.02 -27.32 -56.25
CA LEU A 57 12.76 -27.39 -54.82
C LEU A 57 13.56 -26.24 -54.19
N GLN A 58 12.88 -25.12 -54.01
CA GLN A 58 13.40 -23.96 -53.29
C GLN A 58 13.94 -24.44 -51.94
N ALA A 59 15.25 -24.31 -51.74
CA ALA A 59 15.89 -24.59 -50.47
C ALA A 59 15.16 -23.84 -49.35
N PRO A 60 14.95 -24.45 -48.16
CA PRO A 60 14.29 -23.79 -47.05
C PRO A 60 15.09 -22.55 -46.66
N ARG A 61 14.58 -21.39 -47.05
CA ARG A 61 15.16 -20.09 -46.71
C ARG A 61 15.18 -19.96 -45.20
N ASN A 62 16.37 -20.06 -44.60
CA ASN A 62 16.61 -19.83 -43.18
C ASN A 62 16.00 -18.47 -42.79
N LYS A 63 14.84 -18.51 -42.11
CA LYS A 63 14.19 -17.32 -41.57
C LYS A 63 15.13 -16.78 -40.50
N LYS A 64 15.77 -15.64 -40.80
CA LYS A 64 16.64 -14.89 -39.88
C LYS A 64 15.93 -14.81 -38.53
N GLN A 65 16.47 -15.46 -37.50
CA GLN A 65 15.91 -15.43 -36.15
C GLN A 65 15.82 -13.96 -35.73
N LYS A 66 14.59 -13.46 -35.62
CA LYS A 66 14.29 -12.10 -35.17
C LYS A 66 14.76 -12.03 -33.72
N GLN A 67 15.95 -11.45 -33.51
CA GLN A 67 16.55 -11.33 -32.19
C GLN A 67 15.52 -10.72 -31.23
N ARG A 68 15.28 -11.40 -30.10
CA ARG A 68 14.33 -10.94 -29.08
C ARG A 68 14.80 -9.57 -28.59
N ARG A 69 14.04 -8.52 -28.90
CA ARG A 69 14.38 -7.11 -28.60
C ARG A 69 14.22 -6.72 -27.12
N ILE A 70 13.85 -7.67 -26.26
CA ILE A 70 13.60 -7.42 -24.86
C ILE A 70 14.58 -8.26 -24.06
N SER A 71 15.48 -7.58 -23.37
CA SER A 71 16.42 -8.20 -22.44
C SER A 71 15.66 -8.69 -21.21
N PRO A 72 15.95 -9.88 -20.66
CA PRO A 72 15.38 -10.34 -19.39
C PRO A 72 15.63 -9.35 -18.25
N PHE A 73 16.71 -8.56 -18.32
CA PHE A 73 17.00 -7.50 -17.36
C PHE A 73 15.92 -6.41 -17.34
N THR A 74 15.38 -6.02 -18.50
CA THR A 74 14.31 -5.03 -18.59
C THR A 74 13.03 -5.52 -17.92
N ILE A 75 12.73 -6.82 -18.05
CA ILE A 75 11.56 -7.45 -17.41
C ILE A 75 11.72 -7.41 -15.89
N VAL A 76 12.90 -7.75 -15.37
CA VAL A 76 13.20 -7.70 -13.94
C VAL A 76 13.09 -6.27 -13.40
N LEU A 77 13.62 -5.28 -14.12
CA LEU A 77 13.55 -3.88 -13.72
C LEU A 77 12.09 -3.38 -13.65
N LEU A 78 11.26 -3.79 -14.63
CA LEU A 78 9.85 -3.42 -14.68
C LEU A 78 9.06 -4.06 -13.54
N LEU A 79 9.33 -5.32 -13.22
CA LEU A 79 8.73 -6.00 -12.07
C LEU A 79 9.14 -5.34 -10.75
N LEU A 80 10.42 -5.02 -10.57
CA LEU A 80 10.91 -4.32 -9.39
C LEU A 80 10.28 -2.93 -9.26
N GLY A 81 10.25 -2.17 -10.35
CA GLY A 81 9.62 -0.86 -10.40
C GLY A 81 8.13 -0.91 -10.10
N GLY A 82 7.42 -1.91 -10.65
CA GLY A 82 6.00 -2.15 -10.38
C GLY A 82 5.73 -2.49 -8.91
N ALA A 83 6.59 -3.31 -8.29
CA ALA A 83 6.48 -3.62 -6.87
C ALA A 83 6.68 -2.37 -5.99
N VAL A 84 7.73 -1.59 -6.24
CA VAL A 84 8.01 -0.35 -5.48
C VAL A 84 6.89 0.67 -5.67
N SER A 85 6.42 0.87 -6.91
CA SER A 85 5.32 1.78 -7.23
C SER A 85 4.03 1.38 -6.52
N SER A 86 3.72 0.08 -6.45
CA SER A 86 2.53 -0.43 -5.74
C SER A 86 2.58 -0.14 -4.25
N VAL A 87 3.72 -0.37 -3.60
CA VAL A 87 3.89 -0.09 -2.16
C VAL A 87 3.76 1.41 -1.87
N LEU A 88 4.39 2.26 -2.68
CA LEU A 88 4.28 3.72 -2.54
C LEU A 88 2.83 4.20 -2.73
N TYR A 89 2.11 3.63 -3.70
CA TYR A 89 0.72 3.98 -3.96
C TYR A 89 -0.18 3.63 -2.76
N ILE A 90 -0.05 2.41 -2.22
CA ILE A 90 -0.81 1.97 -1.03
C ILE A 90 -0.45 2.85 0.17
N GLY A 91 0.83 3.13 0.37
CA GLY A 91 1.30 4.01 1.45
C GLY A 91 0.69 5.41 1.37
N ASN A 92 0.60 5.99 0.17
CA ASN A 92 -0.02 7.29 -0.04
C ASN A 92 -1.52 7.28 0.25
N ILE A 93 -2.25 6.25 -0.21
CA ILE A 93 -3.68 6.11 0.09
C ILE A 93 -3.94 6.00 1.59
N LEU A 94 -3.14 5.20 2.30
CA LEU A 94 -3.27 5.05 3.75
C LEU A 94 -2.97 6.38 4.49
N ALA A 95 -1.96 7.13 4.03
CA ALA A 95 -1.64 8.43 4.59
C ALA A 95 -2.79 9.44 4.41
N VAL A 96 -3.40 9.49 3.23
CA VAL A 96 -4.58 10.33 2.97
C VAL A 96 -5.77 9.88 3.84
N GLY A 97 -6.01 8.58 3.97
CA GLY A 97 -7.05 8.04 4.84
C GLY A 97 -6.87 8.46 6.30
N HIS A 98 -5.64 8.36 6.82
CA HIS A 98 -5.33 8.80 8.18
C HIS A 98 -5.51 10.31 8.36
N LEU A 99 -5.08 11.11 7.39
CA LEU A 99 -5.29 12.56 7.41
C LEU A 99 -6.78 12.93 7.43
N MET A 100 -7.60 12.22 6.65
CA MET A 100 -9.04 12.46 6.61
C MET A 100 -9.72 12.13 7.94
N VAL A 101 -9.28 11.06 8.62
CA VAL A 101 -9.72 10.74 9.99
C VAL A 101 -9.34 11.84 10.97
N GLN A 102 -8.10 12.36 10.89
CA GLN A 102 -7.66 13.45 11.76
C GLN A 102 -8.47 14.74 11.54
N VAL A 103 -8.75 15.10 10.28
CA VAL A 103 -9.57 16.27 9.94
C VAL A 103 -10.97 16.13 10.49
N ASN A 104 -11.60 14.95 10.34
CA ASN A 104 -12.92 14.70 10.91
C ASN A 104 -12.91 14.83 12.44
N GLN A 105 -11.93 14.23 13.12
CA GLN A 105 -11.79 14.38 14.57
C GLN A 105 -11.61 15.84 15.00
N LEU A 106 -10.86 16.63 14.24
CA LEU A 106 -10.66 18.05 14.53
C LEU A 106 -11.96 18.85 14.31
N GLN A 107 -12.71 18.54 13.26
CA GLN A 107 -14.02 19.14 13.01
C GLN A 107 -15.01 18.82 14.14
N LEU A 108 -15.06 17.57 14.60
CA LEU A 108 -15.91 17.18 15.74
C LEU A 108 -15.53 17.94 17.01
N LYS A 109 -14.23 18.06 17.31
CA LYS A 109 -13.76 18.87 18.46
C LYS A 109 -14.15 20.34 18.33
N HIS A 110 -14.02 20.91 17.13
CA HIS A 110 -14.42 22.30 16.89
C HIS A 110 -15.92 22.50 17.13
N GLN A 111 -16.75 21.59 16.62
CA GLN A 111 -18.20 21.64 16.84
C GLN A 111 -18.58 21.49 18.32
N GLN A 112 -17.88 20.64 19.07
CA GLN A 112 -18.06 20.52 20.52
C GLN A 112 -17.75 21.83 21.25
N ILE A 113 -16.66 22.50 20.89
CA ILE A 113 -16.28 23.79 21.50
C ILE A 113 -17.34 24.86 21.19
N LEU A 114 -17.85 24.93 19.96
CA LEU A 114 -18.90 25.88 19.59
C LEU A 114 -20.19 25.64 20.38
N ASN A 115 -20.62 24.38 20.51
CA ASN A 115 -21.78 24.03 21.33
C ASN A 115 -21.56 24.41 22.80
N GLN A 116 -20.36 24.17 23.35
CA GLN A 116 -20.03 24.58 24.71
C GLN A 116 -20.08 26.10 24.89
N GLN A 117 -19.56 26.87 23.92
CA GLN A 117 -19.66 28.32 23.95
C GLN A 117 -21.11 28.82 23.91
N GLU A 118 -21.95 28.20 23.08
CA GLU A 118 -23.37 28.55 23.00
C GLU A 118 -24.10 28.26 24.32
N LEU A 119 -23.86 27.09 24.92
CA LEU A 119 -24.39 26.74 26.24
C LEU A 119 -23.91 27.71 27.32
N LEU A 120 -22.63 28.10 27.30
CA LEU A 120 -22.09 29.05 28.26
C LEU A 120 -22.71 30.44 28.10
N LYS A 121 -22.91 30.90 26.87
CA LYS A 121 -23.62 32.15 26.58
C LYS A 121 -25.06 32.11 27.07
N ALA A 122 -25.76 30.98 26.88
CA ALA A 122 -27.11 30.80 27.39
C ALA A 122 -27.14 30.86 28.93
N HIS A 123 -26.17 30.24 29.61
CA HIS A 123 -26.04 30.31 31.07
C HIS A 123 -25.77 31.72 31.56
N ILE A 124 -24.84 32.44 30.92
CA ILE A 124 -24.54 33.84 31.25
C ILE A 124 -25.79 34.70 31.07
N ASN A 125 -26.51 34.55 29.96
CA ASN A 125 -27.74 35.32 29.72
C ASN A 125 -28.82 35.02 30.77
N ARG A 126 -28.96 33.76 31.19
CA ARG A 126 -29.88 33.37 32.26
C ARG A 126 -29.50 34.00 33.60
N LEU A 127 -28.22 33.94 33.98
CA LEU A 127 -27.72 34.52 35.22
C LEU A 127 -27.82 36.05 35.22
N ALA A 128 -27.41 36.70 34.13
CA ALA A 128 -27.54 38.14 33.96
C ALA A 128 -29.00 38.59 33.98
N GLY A 129 -29.91 37.79 33.43
CA GLY A 129 -31.35 38.03 33.52
C GLY A 129 -31.84 38.01 34.97
N LEU A 130 -31.42 37.01 35.76
CA LEU A 130 -31.76 36.93 37.19
C LEU A 130 -31.19 38.10 37.99
N GLU A 131 -29.93 38.45 37.78
CA GLU A 131 -29.29 39.58 38.45
C GLU A 131 -29.98 40.90 38.11
N ARG A 132 -30.35 41.09 36.84
CA ARG A 132 -31.12 42.26 36.40
C ARG A 132 -32.49 42.32 37.06
N ILE A 133 -33.20 41.19 37.14
CA ILE A 133 -34.51 41.13 37.83
C ILE A 133 -34.34 41.46 39.31
N GLN A 134 -33.29 40.93 39.95
CA GLN A 134 -33.00 41.18 41.35
C GLN A 134 -32.70 42.65 41.62
N GLN A 135 -31.85 43.29 40.79
CA GLN A 135 -31.58 44.72 40.87
C GLN A 135 -32.86 45.54 40.66
N LEU A 136 -33.67 45.23 39.65
CA LEU A 136 -34.92 45.94 39.40
C LEU A 136 -35.91 45.81 40.58
N ALA A 137 -36.04 44.61 41.13
CA ALA A 137 -36.90 44.34 42.27
C ALA A 137 -36.45 45.10 43.53
N GLN A 138 -35.14 45.15 43.77
CA GLN A 138 -34.59 45.78 44.97
C GLN A 138 -34.54 47.30 44.86
N ASP A 139 -34.13 47.84 43.71
CA ASP A 139 -33.89 49.27 43.51
C ASP A 139 -35.16 50.02 43.11
N GLN A 140 -35.99 49.47 42.21
CA GLN A 140 -37.19 50.16 41.72
C GLN A 140 -38.45 49.79 42.50
N LEU A 141 -38.60 48.52 42.90
CA LEU A 141 -39.79 48.04 43.60
C LEU A 141 -39.61 47.99 45.12
N GLY A 142 -38.40 48.23 45.63
CA GLY A 142 -38.10 48.16 47.07
C GLY A 142 -38.31 46.79 47.69
N LEU A 143 -38.44 45.74 46.87
CA LEU A 143 -38.68 44.37 47.32
C LEU A 143 -37.38 43.85 47.94
N ARG A 144 -37.40 43.65 49.25
CA ARG A 144 -36.32 42.98 49.98
C ARG A 144 -36.69 41.52 50.20
N ASN A 145 -35.73 40.63 49.98
CA ASN A 145 -35.90 39.22 50.27
C ASN A 145 -36.15 39.04 51.78
N PRO A 146 -37.32 38.52 52.22
CA PRO A 146 -37.61 38.37 53.63
C PRO A 146 -36.66 37.36 54.28
N LYS A 147 -36.13 37.70 55.46
CA LYS A 147 -35.22 36.82 56.23
C LYS A 147 -35.93 35.60 56.84
N GLN A 148 -37.25 35.63 56.90
CA GLN A 148 -38.08 34.56 57.43
C GLN A 148 -38.98 34.04 56.32
N ILE A 149 -39.12 32.71 56.26
CA ILE A 149 -40.03 32.04 55.34
C ILE A 149 -41.44 32.56 55.62
N PRO A 150 -42.20 33.03 54.62
CA PRO A 150 -43.56 33.50 54.85
C PRO A 150 -44.38 32.35 55.44
N LEU A 151 -44.97 32.60 56.60
CA LEU A 151 -45.98 31.71 57.16
C LEU A 151 -47.17 31.67 56.20
N TRP A 152 -47.59 30.46 55.86
CA TRP A 152 -48.79 30.24 55.09
C TRP A 152 -49.95 30.69 55.96
N MET A 153 -50.62 31.77 55.55
CA MET A 153 -51.80 32.26 56.25
C MET A 153 -52.95 31.32 55.94
N GLU A 154 -53.36 30.54 56.92
CA GLU A 154 -54.60 29.75 56.83
C GLU A 154 -55.76 30.75 56.90
N ILE A 155 -56.39 31.00 55.75
CA ILE A 155 -57.54 31.88 55.65
C ILE A 155 -58.73 31.09 56.15
N ASP A 156 -59.29 31.53 57.28
CA ASP A 156 -60.52 30.97 57.83
C ASP A 156 -61.69 31.19 56.86
N PRO A 157 -62.29 30.13 56.30
CA PRO A 157 -63.35 30.24 55.28
C PRO A 157 -64.59 30.96 55.80
N GLU A 158 -64.89 30.86 57.10
CA GLU A 158 -66.09 31.47 57.68
C GLU A 158 -66.02 33.01 57.62
N ARG A 159 -64.83 33.58 57.87
CA ARG A 159 -64.59 35.02 57.76
C ARG A 159 -64.67 35.53 56.32
N VAL A 160 -64.30 34.72 55.34
CA VAL A 160 -64.40 35.09 53.91
C VAL A 160 -65.87 35.21 53.50
N ASP A 161 -66.72 34.30 53.98
CA ASP A 161 -68.15 34.32 53.69
C ASP A 161 -68.85 35.52 54.33
N GLU A 162 -68.47 35.90 55.56
CA GLU A 162 -68.98 37.11 56.22
C GLU A 162 -68.62 38.38 55.45
N VAL A 163 -67.36 38.52 55.03
CA VAL A 163 -66.90 39.69 54.27
C VAL A 163 -67.62 39.78 52.92
N ASN A 164 -67.84 38.64 52.25
CA ASN A 164 -68.61 38.60 51.00
C ASN A 164 -70.06 39.03 51.20
N LYS A 165 -70.72 38.60 52.30
CA LYS A 165 -72.08 39.03 52.63
C LYS A 165 -72.17 40.53 52.89
N ILE A 166 -71.22 41.09 53.62
CA ILE A 166 -71.14 42.54 53.89
C ILE A 166 -70.94 43.31 52.57
N PHE A 167 -70.11 42.79 51.66
CA PHE A 167 -69.86 43.42 50.37
C PHE A 167 -71.12 43.43 49.47
N GLN A 168 -71.88 42.33 49.46
CA GLN A 168 -73.16 42.20 48.75
C GLN A 168 -74.20 43.20 49.30
N GLN A 169 -74.40 43.23 50.62
CA GLN A 169 -75.33 44.18 51.26
C GLN A 169 -74.99 45.64 50.95
N LYS A 170 -73.70 45.99 50.94
CA LYS A 170 -73.25 47.35 50.66
C LYS A 170 -73.45 47.75 49.19
N MET A 171 -73.42 46.79 48.27
CA MET A 171 -73.72 46.99 46.85
C MET A 171 -75.23 47.15 46.62
N GLU A 172 -76.06 46.44 47.37
CA GLU A 172 -77.52 46.59 47.32
C GLU A 172 -78.00 47.92 47.90
N GLN A 173 -77.37 48.43 48.97
CA GLN A 173 -77.69 49.76 49.53
C GLN A 173 -77.26 50.95 48.65
N ARG A 174 -76.45 50.72 47.61
CA ARG A 174 -76.00 51.75 46.66
C ARG A 174 -76.82 51.81 45.38
N ARG A 175 -77.74 50.87 45.17
CA ARG A 175 -78.73 50.89 44.08
C ARG A 175 -80.03 51.51 44.59
#